data_AF-A0A837KKW6-F1
#
_entry.id   AF-A0A837KKW6-F1
#
_cell.length_a   1.000
_cell.length_b   1.000
_cell.length_c   1.000
_cell.angle_alpha   90.00
_cell.angle_beta   90.00
_cell.angle_gamma   90.00
#
_symmetry.space_group_name_H-M   'P 1'
#
loop_
_entity.id
_entity.type
_entity.pdbx_description
1 polymer ?
#
loop_
_entity_poly.entity_id
_entity_poly.type
_entity_poly.pdbx_seq_one_letter_code
_entity_poly.pdbx_strand_id
1 'polypeptide(L)'
;MSYVSFDCTQFISFDSDNEADVAASLKEFEVTNHFKVLPKDKILPKKIAHLRHFLHSSVFEMVNQEFIGEFDEWLVREKVPVEILSFSRNIQLFMQNKHVQNATVILVRYAHDEKNEDRIFVGEFHKEHILEGLYHASCFENAGNIVVLKMKSNDES
;
A
#
# COMPACT_ATOMS: atom_id res chain seq x y z
N MET A 1 -26.88 -2.55 -7.88
CA MET A 1 -26.14 -2.35 -6.63
C MET A 1 -25.02 -3.36 -6.66
N SER A 2 -23.78 -2.92 -6.84
CA SER A 2 -22.67 -3.85 -6.71
C SER A 2 -22.34 -4.05 -5.25
N TYR A 3 -21.90 -5.27 -4.96
CA TYR A 3 -21.50 -5.66 -3.63
C TYR A 3 -20.01 -5.35 -3.46
N VAL A 4 -19.67 -4.81 -2.30
CA VAL A 4 -18.27 -4.63 -1.89
C VAL A 4 -17.70 -5.99 -1.53
N SER A 5 -16.63 -6.38 -2.20
CA SER A 5 -15.94 -7.65 -1.99
C SER A 5 -15.01 -7.61 -0.79
N PHE A 6 -14.25 -6.52 -0.63
CA PHE A 6 -13.37 -6.26 0.50
C PHE A 6 -13.02 -4.77 0.59
N ASP A 7 -12.62 -4.32 1.77
CA ASP A 7 -12.41 -2.90 2.08
C ASP A 7 -11.35 -2.70 3.17
N CYS A 8 -11.04 -1.41 3.41
CA CYS A 8 -10.21 -0.91 4.50
C CYS A 8 -8.92 -1.69 4.75
N THR A 9 -8.15 -1.94 3.69
CA THR A 9 -6.93 -2.75 3.77
C THR A 9 -5.83 -2.22 2.88
N GLN A 10 -4.59 -2.59 3.19
CA GLN A 10 -3.42 -2.18 2.43
C GLN A 10 -2.60 -3.41 2.05
N PHE A 11 -1.83 -3.28 0.98
CA PHE A 11 -0.88 -4.29 0.56
C PHE A 11 0.46 -3.66 0.27
N ILE A 12 1.51 -4.42 0.55
CA ILE A 12 2.82 -4.18 0.00
C ILE A 12 3.22 -5.40 -0.82
N SER A 13 3.67 -5.15 -2.03
CA SER A 13 4.10 -6.19 -2.95
C SER A 13 5.40 -5.77 -3.62
N PHE A 14 6.32 -6.71 -3.77
CA PHE A 14 7.68 -6.43 -4.24
C PHE A 14 8.31 -7.70 -4.79
N ASP A 15 9.40 -7.54 -5.51
CA ASP A 15 10.32 -8.62 -5.84
C ASP A 15 11.49 -8.64 -4.86
N SER A 16 11.96 -9.85 -4.52
CA SER A 16 13.11 -10.00 -3.64
C SER A 16 13.93 -11.24 -3.96
N ASP A 17 15.24 -11.11 -3.82
CA ASP A 17 16.21 -12.22 -3.84
C ASP A 17 16.40 -12.85 -2.44
N ASN A 18 15.86 -12.24 -1.38
CA ASN A 18 15.94 -12.73 -0.01
C ASN A 18 14.69 -12.34 0.81
N GLU A 19 13.59 -13.07 0.59
CA GLU A 19 12.30 -12.80 1.22
C GLU A 19 12.34 -12.82 2.76
N ALA A 20 13.18 -13.66 3.37
CA ALA A 20 13.28 -13.78 4.82
C ALA A 20 13.80 -12.50 5.49
N ASP A 21 14.80 -11.85 4.89
CA ASP A 21 15.35 -10.59 5.37
C ASP A 21 14.34 -9.44 5.22
N VAL A 22 13.66 -9.40 4.07
CA VAL A 22 12.63 -8.39 3.81
C VAL A 22 11.42 -8.55 4.73
N ALA A 23 10.99 -9.79 5.01
CA ALA A 23 9.90 -10.07 5.95
C ALA A 23 10.20 -9.58 7.38
N ALA A 24 11.47 -9.56 7.80
CA ALA A 24 11.85 -8.97 9.08
C ALA A 24 11.65 -7.46 9.10
N SER A 25 11.91 -6.77 7.98
CA SER A 25 11.69 -5.32 7.85
C SER A 25 10.20 -4.95 7.91
N LEU A 26 9.32 -5.86 7.49
CA LEU A 26 7.87 -5.65 7.56
C LEU A 26 7.31 -5.68 8.99
N LYS A 27 8.02 -6.27 9.96
CA LYS A 27 7.60 -6.27 11.37
C LYS A 27 7.55 -4.86 11.98
N GLU A 28 8.31 -3.91 11.41
CA GLU A 28 8.31 -2.53 11.90
C GLU A 28 6.93 -1.88 11.76
N PHE A 29 6.15 -2.27 10.74
CA PHE A 29 4.79 -1.81 10.53
C PHE A 29 3.83 -2.28 11.64
N GLU A 30 4.09 -3.45 12.24
CA GLU A 30 3.31 -3.94 13.38
C GLU A 30 3.60 -3.12 14.64
N VAL A 31 4.86 -2.73 14.84
CA VAL A 31 5.30 -2.02 16.04
C VAL A 31 4.89 -0.55 16.03
N THR A 32 5.10 0.14 14.91
CA THR A 32 5.00 1.61 14.83
C THR A 32 3.68 2.12 14.28
N ASN A 33 2.95 1.28 13.55
CA ASN A 33 1.65 1.63 12.96
C ASN A 33 0.53 0.68 13.40
N HIS A 34 0.82 -0.30 14.26
CA HIS A 34 -0.15 -1.28 14.76
C HIS A 34 -0.86 -2.07 13.65
N PHE A 35 -0.21 -2.23 12.49
CA PHE A 35 -0.73 -3.10 11.44
C PHE A 35 -0.64 -4.56 11.91
N LYS A 36 -1.61 -5.36 11.48
CA LYS A 36 -1.43 -6.81 11.42
C LYS A 36 -0.85 -7.15 10.05
N VAL A 37 0.37 -7.70 10.01
CA VAL A 37 1.02 -8.08 8.74
C VAL A 37 0.73 -9.54 8.43
N LEU A 38 0.08 -9.79 7.30
CA LEU A 38 -0.30 -11.12 6.85
C LEU A 38 0.53 -11.51 5.62
N PRO A 39 1.29 -12.63 5.68
CA PRO A 39 1.93 -13.18 4.49
C PRO A 39 0.91 -13.74 3.50
N LYS A 40 1.32 -13.88 2.24
CA LYS A 40 0.47 -14.28 1.11
C LYS A 40 -0.43 -15.49 1.35
N ASP A 41 0.05 -16.51 2.07
CA ASP A 41 -0.71 -17.74 2.38
C ASP A 41 -1.87 -17.52 3.37
N LYS A 42 -1.87 -16.39 4.09
CA LYS A 42 -2.93 -15.96 5.01
C LYS A 42 -3.90 -14.95 4.38
N ILE A 43 -3.58 -14.40 3.22
CA ILE A 43 -4.43 -13.45 2.50
C ILE A 43 -5.56 -14.21 1.82
N LEU A 44 -6.78 -13.68 1.86
CA LEU A 44 -7.90 -14.28 1.15
C LEU A 44 -7.60 -14.38 -0.36
N PRO A 45 -7.73 -15.58 -0.99
CA PRO A 45 -7.38 -15.77 -2.39
C PRO A 45 -8.09 -14.80 -3.35
N LYS A 46 -9.33 -14.41 -3.02
CA LYS A 46 -10.08 -13.42 -3.81
C LYS A 46 -9.39 -12.06 -3.89
N LYS A 47 -8.77 -11.58 -2.79
CA LYS A 47 -8.06 -10.29 -2.76
C LYS A 47 -6.84 -10.32 -3.69
N ILE A 48 -6.08 -11.42 -3.64
CA ILE A 48 -4.95 -11.66 -4.54
C ILE A 48 -5.39 -11.72 -6.00
N ALA A 49 -6.44 -12.51 -6.29
CA ALA A 49 -7.00 -12.60 -7.63
C ALA A 49 -7.53 -11.24 -8.12
N HIS A 50 -8.05 -10.41 -7.22
CA HIS A 50 -8.56 -9.08 -7.51
C HIS A 50 -7.45 -8.15 -8.01
N LEU A 51 -6.36 -8.09 -7.24
CA LEU A 51 -5.26 -7.15 -7.42
C LEU A 51 -4.11 -7.68 -8.29
N ARG A 52 -4.19 -8.91 -8.81
CA ARG A 52 -3.11 -9.64 -9.49
C ARG A 52 -2.27 -8.84 -10.50
N HIS A 53 -2.85 -7.83 -11.15
CA HIS A 53 -2.18 -7.02 -12.18
C HIS A 53 -1.18 -6.01 -11.59
N PHE A 54 -1.24 -5.77 -10.28
CA PHE A 54 -0.38 -4.85 -9.54
C PHE A 54 0.54 -5.57 -8.55
N LEU A 55 0.41 -6.90 -8.44
CA LEU A 55 1.17 -7.71 -7.50
C LEU A 55 2.41 -8.29 -8.16
N HIS A 56 3.48 -8.33 -7.38
CA HIS A 56 4.77 -8.94 -7.68
C HIS A 56 4.88 -10.34 -7.04
N SER A 57 6.09 -10.90 -7.03
CA SER A 57 6.34 -12.24 -6.49
C SER A 57 5.95 -12.35 -5.00
N SER A 58 6.42 -11.40 -4.19
CA SER A 58 6.13 -11.30 -2.75
C SER A 58 4.95 -10.36 -2.48
N VAL A 59 4.05 -10.77 -1.58
CA VAL A 59 2.85 -10.01 -1.22
C VAL A 59 2.56 -10.16 0.26
N PHE A 60 2.36 -9.03 0.92
CA PHE A 60 1.89 -8.95 2.30
C PHE A 60 0.70 -8.01 2.38
N GLU A 61 -0.32 -8.42 3.13
CA GLU A 61 -1.45 -7.58 3.48
C GLU A 61 -1.16 -6.94 4.84
N MET A 62 -1.34 -5.62 4.92
CA MET A 62 -1.27 -4.86 6.14
C MET A 62 -2.70 -4.50 6.51
N VAL A 63 -3.17 -4.98 7.65
CA VAL A 63 -4.55 -4.73 8.11
C VAL A 63 -4.52 -3.73 9.25
N ASN A 64 -5.03 -2.54 8.97
CA ASN A 64 -5.41 -1.53 9.97
C ASN A 64 -6.56 -0.69 9.38
N GLN A 65 -7.74 -0.76 10.00
CA GLN A 65 -8.92 -0.05 9.54
C GLN A 65 -8.88 1.44 9.92
N GLU A 66 -8.30 1.77 11.08
CA GLU A 66 -8.16 3.15 11.56
C GLU A 66 -7.27 3.95 10.59
N PHE A 67 -6.22 3.32 10.05
CA PHE A 67 -5.34 3.93 9.06
C PHE A 67 -6.08 4.47 7.83
N ILE A 68 -7.08 3.76 7.30
CA ILE A 68 -7.85 4.23 6.13
C ILE A 68 -8.78 5.38 6.50
N GLY A 69 -9.34 5.35 7.71
CA GLY A 69 -10.12 6.48 8.24
C GLY A 69 -9.28 7.75 8.29
N GLU A 70 -8.12 7.69 8.94
CA GLU A 70 -7.17 8.83 9.00
C GLU A 70 -6.69 9.26 7.61
N PHE A 71 -6.48 8.30 6.71
CA PHE A 71 -6.09 8.58 5.33
C PHE A 71 -7.17 9.35 4.57
N ASP A 72 -8.44 8.96 4.71
CA ASP A 72 -9.58 9.60 4.03
C ASP A 72 -9.92 10.97 4.62
N GLU A 73 -9.64 11.19 5.90
CA GLU A 73 -9.83 12.46 6.60
C GLU A 73 -8.66 13.45 6.39
N TRP A 74 -7.54 13.00 5.81
CA TRP A 74 -6.39 13.86 5.54
C TRP A 74 -6.60 14.77 4.33
N LEU A 75 -7.23 15.93 4.57
CA LEU A 75 -7.61 16.92 3.56
C LEU A 75 -6.67 18.13 3.42
N VAL A 76 -5.78 18.35 4.40
CA VAL A 76 -4.88 19.52 4.45
C VAL A 76 -3.43 19.03 4.46
N ARG A 77 -2.69 19.33 3.39
CA ARG A 77 -1.33 18.82 3.15
C ARG A 77 -0.39 18.96 4.35
N GLU A 78 -0.44 20.10 5.03
CA GLU A 78 0.45 20.43 6.14
C GLU A 78 0.07 19.75 7.46
N LYS A 79 -1.17 19.24 7.58
CA LYS A 79 -1.68 18.55 8.78
C LYS A 79 -1.68 17.04 8.57
N VAL A 80 -0.49 16.47 8.43
CA VAL A 80 -0.33 15.03 8.20
C VAL A 80 -0.66 14.24 9.48
N PRO A 81 -1.57 13.25 9.44
CA PRO A 81 -1.80 12.37 10.58
C PRO A 81 -0.55 11.56 10.94
N VAL A 82 -0.40 11.24 12.22
CA VAL A 82 0.81 10.57 12.75
C VAL A 82 0.97 9.19 12.13
N GLU A 83 -0.15 8.51 11.88
CA GLU A 83 -0.27 7.19 11.29
C GLU A 83 0.27 7.21 9.85
N ILE A 84 -0.06 8.24 9.08
CA ILE A 84 0.43 8.43 7.71
C ILE A 84 1.92 8.78 7.70
N LEU A 85 2.38 9.62 8.62
CA LEU A 85 3.81 9.93 8.76
C LEU A 85 4.63 8.68 9.09
N SER A 86 4.19 7.89 10.07
CA SER A 86 4.84 6.63 10.46
C SER A 86 4.83 5.63 9.32
N PHE A 87 3.71 5.50 8.60
CA PHE A 87 3.61 4.61 7.45
C PHE A 87 4.56 5.03 6.33
N SER A 88 4.57 6.31 5.97
CA SER A 88 5.50 6.89 4.99
C SER A 88 6.95 6.59 5.36
N ARG A 89 7.33 6.80 6.61
CA ARG A 89 8.70 6.51 7.10
C ARG A 89 9.04 5.03 6.99
N ASN A 90 8.12 4.15 7.36
CA ASN A 90 8.34 2.71 7.28
C ASN A 90 8.48 2.23 5.85
N ILE A 91 7.69 2.76 4.92
CA ILE A 91 7.87 2.49 3.49
C ILE A 91 9.25 2.96 3.04
N GLN A 92 9.71 4.15 3.44
CA GLN A 92 11.05 4.62 3.11
C GLN A 92 12.16 3.72 3.64
N LEU A 93 12.05 3.26 4.89
CA LEU A 93 13.01 2.33 5.51
C LEU A 93 12.98 0.96 4.83
N PHE A 94 11.78 0.44 4.56
CA PHE A 94 11.59 -0.79 3.80
C PHE A 94 12.27 -0.72 2.43
N MET A 95 12.14 0.41 1.73
CA MET A 95 12.78 0.67 0.43
C MET A 95 14.29 0.92 0.50
N GLN A 96 14.89 1.00 1.70
CA GLN A 96 16.34 1.00 1.86
C GLN A 96 16.91 -0.41 1.93
N ASN A 97 16.08 -1.44 2.08
CA ASN A 97 16.53 -2.81 2.02
C ASN A 97 16.97 -3.15 0.58
N LYS A 98 18.25 -3.46 0.40
CA LYS A 98 18.86 -3.81 -0.89
C LYS A 98 18.25 -5.03 -1.58
N HIS A 99 17.53 -5.86 -0.82
CA HIS A 99 16.84 -7.06 -1.32
C HIS A 99 15.44 -6.76 -1.84
N VAL A 100 14.96 -5.52 -1.76
CA VAL A 100 13.63 -5.09 -2.26
C VAL A 100 13.78 -4.49 -3.65
N GLN A 101 13.01 -5.02 -4.60
CA GLN A 101 12.91 -4.53 -5.98
C GLN A 101 11.44 -4.32 -6.35
N ASN A 102 11.16 -3.40 -7.27
CA ASN A 102 9.83 -3.16 -7.84
C ASN A 102 8.70 -3.01 -6.81
N ALA A 103 8.93 -2.34 -5.68
CA ALA A 103 7.91 -2.29 -4.64
C ALA A 103 6.67 -1.51 -5.07
N THR A 104 5.51 -1.99 -4.65
CA THR A 104 4.20 -1.40 -4.92
C THR A 104 3.40 -1.42 -3.62
N VAL A 105 2.88 -0.26 -3.23
CA VAL A 105 1.94 -0.10 -2.14
C VAL A 105 0.55 0.03 -2.73
N ILE A 106 -0.41 -0.73 -2.22
CA ILE A 106 -1.80 -0.68 -2.67
C ILE A 106 -2.66 -0.31 -1.47
N LEU A 107 -3.43 0.77 -1.56
CA LEU A 107 -4.41 1.17 -0.55
C LEU A 107 -5.81 0.89 -1.11
N VAL A 108 -6.63 0.20 -0.34
CA VAL A 108 -7.99 -0.17 -0.73
C VAL A 108 -8.96 0.43 0.26
N ARG A 109 -9.74 1.40 -0.21
CA ARG A 109 -10.90 1.94 0.52
C ARG A 109 -12.01 0.91 0.50
N TYR A 110 -12.36 0.47 -0.70
CA TYR A 110 -13.28 -0.63 -0.98
C TYR A 110 -12.97 -1.18 -2.38
N ALA A 111 -13.33 -2.42 -2.64
CA ALA A 111 -13.23 -3.07 -3.94
C ALA A 111 -14.55 -3.77 -4.25
N HIS A 112 -15.11 -3.54 -5.42
CA HIS A 112 -16.36 -4.17 -5.85
C HIS A 112 -16.15 -5.62 -6.28
N ASP A 113 -17.19 -6.46 -6.22
CA ASP A 113 -17.13 -7.81 -6.80
C ASP A 113 -16.90 -7.75 -8.32
N GLU A 114 -17.47 -6.74 -8.99
CA GLU A 114 -17.27 -6.43 -10.40
C GLU A 114 -16.11 -5.42 -10.57
N LYS A 115 -14.92 -5.93 -10.95
CA LYS A 115 -13.69 -5.14 -11.10
C LYS A 115 -13.80 -3.90 -11.99
N ASN A 116 -14.65 -3.95 -13.01
CA ASN A 116 -14.89 -2.86 -13.95
C ASN A 116 -15.56 -1.65 -13.30
N GLU A 117 -16.10 -1.80 -12.10
CA GLU A 117 -16.64 -0.69 -11.31
C GLU A 117 -15.59 -0.03 -10.43
N ASP A 118 -14.44 -0.67 -10.21
CA ASP A 118 -13.36 -0.07 -9.44
C ASP A 118 -12.71 1.06 -10.22
N ARG A 119 -12.67 2.24 -9.59
CA ARG A 119 -11.83 3.35 -9.98
C ARG A 119 -10.45 3.11 -9.38
N ILE A 120 -9.48 2.83 -10.24
CA ILE A 120 -8.11 2.55 -9.83
C ILE A 120 -7.22 3.73 -10.22
N PHE A 121 -6.58 4.35 -9.22
CA PHE A 121 -5.49 5.27 -9.47
C PHE A 121 -4.17 4.51 -9.44
N VAL A 122 -3.32 4.75 -10.44
CA VAL A 122 -1.96 4.22 -10.49
C VAL A 122 -1.01 5.39 -10.62
N GLY A 123 -0.12 5.54 -9.64
CA GLY A 123 0.93 6.56 -9.66
C GLY A 123 2.30 5.93 -9.46
N GLU A 124 3.31 6.54 -10.08
CA GLU A 124 4.71 6.17 -9.90
C GLU A 124 5.42 7.25 -9.11
N PHE A 125 6.08 6.88 -8.02
CA PHE A 125 6.71 7.81 -7.10
C PHE A 125 8.13 7.37 -6.74
N HIS A 126 9.00 8.35 -6.55
CA HIS A 126 10.26 8.12 -5.87
C HIS A 126 10.02 7.89 -4.38
N LYS A 127 10.81 7.02 -3.76
CA LYS A 127 10.65 6.68 -2.34
C LYS A 127 10.75 7.91 -1.43
N GLU A 128 11.54 8.91 -1.80
CA GLU A 128 11.68 10.17 -1.06
C GLU A 128 10.38 10.99 -1.05
N HIS A 129 9.51 10.78 -2.04
CA HIS A 129 8.26 11.53 -2.24
C HIS A 129 7.00 10.71 -1.94
N ILE A 130 7.12 9.60 -1.20
CA ILE A 130 5.97 8.76 -0.85
C ILE A 130 4.86 9.55 -0.14
N LEU A 131 5.21 10.50 0.73
CA LEU A 131 4.22 11.30 1.44
C LEU A 131 3.39 12.18 0.49
N GLU A 132 4.00 12.69 -0.58
CA GLU A 132 3.28 13.43 -1.63
C GLU A 132 2.35 12.49 -2.40
N GLY A 133 2.80 11.29 -2.74
CA GLY A 133 1.96 10.28 -3.39
C GLY A 133 0.76 9.88 -2.52
N LEU A 134 0.97 9.71 -1.22
CA LEU A 134 -0.09 9.45 -0.24
C LEU A 134 -1.08 10.62 -0.16
N TYR A 135 -0.60 11.86 -0.10
CA TYR A 135 -1.47 13.04 -0.06
C TYR A 135 -2.33 13.19 -1.32
N HIS A 136 -1.73 12.98 -2.49
CA HIS A 136 -2.48 13.01 -3.74
C HIS A 136 -3.57 11.92 -3.75
N ALA A 137 -3.23 10.74 -3.26
CA ALA A 137 -4.18 9.66 -3.13
C ALA A 137 -5.29 9.91 -2.10
N SER A 138 -5.04 10.68 -1.03
CA SER A 138 -6.09 11.01 -0.05
C SER A 138 -7.08 12.03 -0.60
N CYS A 139 -6.59 13.12 -1.22
CA CYS A 139 -7.38 14.31 -1.49
C CYS A 139 -8.04 14.38 -2.87
N PHE A 140 -7.57 13.63 -3.87
CA PHE A 140 -8.16 13.74 -5.21
C PHE A 140 -9.42 12.88 -5.33
N GLU A 141 -10.54 13.50 -5.73
CA GLU A 141 -11.80 12.80 -6.07
C GLU A 141 -11.62 11.74 -7.19
N ASN A 142 -10.49 11.81 -7.91
CA ASN A 142 -10.08 10.87 -8.95
C ASN A 142 -9.09 9.78 -8.48
N ALA A 143 -8.69 9.77 -7.20
CA ALA A 143 -7.81 8.73 -6.65
C ALA A 143 -8.45 7.33 -6.66
N GLY A 144 -9.78 7.29 -6.83
CA GLY A 144 -10.51 6.04 -6.89
C GLY A 144 -10.62 5.33 -5.55
N ASN A 145 -11.21 4.14 -5.58
CA ASN A 145 -11.41 3.28 -4.42
C ASN A 145 -10.23 2.31 -4.19
N ILE A 146 -9.36 2.17 -5.20
CA ILE A 146 -8.09 1.46 -5.11
C ILE A 146 -6.98 2.38 -5.59
N VAL A 147 -5.98 2.61 -4.75
CA VAL A 147 -4.80 3.42 -5.04
C VAL A 147 -3.60 2.49 -5.14
N VAL A 148 -2.87 2.56 -6.24
CA VAL A 148 -1.65 1.79 -6.50
C VAL A 148 -0.47 2.76 -6.64
N LEU A 149 0.46 2.70 -5.70
CA LEU A 149 1.67 3.50 -5.66
C LEU A 149 2.86 2.61 -5.99
N LYS A 150 3.38 2.72 -7.22
CA LYS A 150 4.59 2.02 -7.66
C LYS A 150 5.82 2.83 -7.27
N MET A 151 6.76 2.20 -6.58
CA MET A 151 7.98 2.86 -6.10
C MET A 151 9.12 2.67 -7.11
N LYS A 152 9.74 3.78 -7.54
CA LYS A 152 10.96 3.74 -8.34
C LYS A 152 12.19 3.61 -7.45
N SER A 153 13.14 2.74 -7.84
CA SER A 153 14.50 2.78 -7.31
C SER A 153 15.30 3.89 -8.00
N ASN A 154 16.31 4.44 -7.32
CA ASN A 154 17.17 5.49 -7.88
C ASN A 154 18.19 4.97 -8.90
N ASP A 155 18.16 3.68 -9.24
CA ASP A 155 19.14 3.06 -10.14
C ASP A 155 18.80 3.20 -11.65
N GLU A 156 17.75 3.95 -12.00
CA GLU A 156 17.51 4.39 -13.37
C GLU A 156 18.11 5.79 -13.58
N SER A 157 19.42 5.83 -13.86
CA SER A 157 20.15 6.99 -14.41
C SER A 157 20.99 6.55 -15.61
#